data_AF-A0A4T0E154-F1
#
_entry.id   AF-A0A4T0E154-F1
#
_cell.length_a   1.000
_cell.length_b   1.000
_cell.length_c   1.000
_cell.angle_alpha   90.00
_cell.angle_beta   90.00
_cell.angle_gamma   90.00
#
_symmetry.space_group_name_H-M   'P 1'
#
loop_
_entity.id
_entity.type
_entity.pdbx_description
1 polymer ?
#
loop_
_entity_poly.entity_id
_entity_poly.type
_entity_poly.pdbx_seq_one_letter_code
_entity_poly.pdbx_strand_id
1 'polypeptide(L)'
;MVASFALSPLPALLNASLLAFISGSIPLATTLTSTLLAVSPSGDLSINPTPKILLQASSAHVFAFSSTGNLLLDLSEGEFDLDTWEKAHDKAKEECCKEQVSEDAMEEGKPSLQTFVERVVEGRVEKERAWKND
;
A
#
# COMPACT_ATOMS: atom_id res chain seq x y z
N MET A 1 -13.82 20.26 3.85
CA MET A 1 -12.52 20.85 3.41
C MET A 1 -11.93 19.93 2.34
N VAL A 2 -11.49 20.44 1.18
CA VAL A 2 -11.02 19.61 0.04
C VAL A 2 -9.72 18.91 0.43
N ALA A 3 -9.64 17.58 0.30
CA ALA A 3 -8.42 16.83 0.57
C ALA A 3 -7.24 17.38 -0.23
N SER A 4 -6.16 17.78 0.44
CA SER A 4 -5.02 18.46 -0.17
C SER A 4 -4.25 17.54 -1.12
N PHE A 5 -3.69 18.16 -2.17
CA PHE A 5 -2.79 17.50 -3.11
C PHE A 5 -1.51 16.94 -2.46
N ALA A 6 -1.24 17.23 -1.19
CA ALA A 6 -0.04 16.77 -0.50
C ALA A 6 -0.08 15.28 -0.14
N LEU A 7 -1.26 14.70 0.10
CA LEU A 7 -1.41 13.27 0.45
C LEU A 7 -1.30 12.37 -0.79
N SER A 8 -1.73 12.86 -1.96
CA SER A 8 -1.76 12.11 -3.21
C SER A 8 -0.42 11.45 -3.61
N PRO A 9 0.74 12.14 -3.57
CA PRO A 9 2.01 11.54 -3.96
C PRO A 9 2.61 10.61 -2.88
N LEU A 10 2.14 10.68 -1.64
CA LEU A 10 2.79 10.05 -0.48
C LEU A 10 2.95 8.53 -0.60
N PRO A 11 1.94 7.74 -1.01
CA PRO A 11 2.12 6.30 -1.17
C PRO A 11 3.15 5.94 -2.24
N ALA A 12 3.16 6.66 -3.35
CA ALA A 12 4.13 6.43 -4.42
C ALA A 12 5.56 6.71 -3.95
N LEU A 13 5.77 7.79 -3.18
CA LEU A 13 7.08 8.11 -2.62
C LEU A 13 7.54 7.07 -1.58
N LEU A 14 6.65 6.66 -0.68
CA LEU A 14 6.97 5.66 0.34
C LEU A 14 7.34 4.31 -0.32
N ASN A 15 6.52 3.82 -1.25
CA ASN A 15 6.79 2.58 -1.95
C ASN A 15 8.07 2.67 -2.81
N ALA A 16 8.32 3.79 -3.49
CA ALA A 16 9.53 4.00 -4.27
C ALA A 16 10.79 4.08 -3.39
N SER A 17 10.71 4.74 -2.22
CA SER A 17 11.83 4.83 -1.28
C SER A 17 12.24 3.46 -0.75
N LEU A 18 11.28 2.58 -0.46
CA LEU A 18 11.55 1.21 -0.07
C LEU A 18 12.28 0.45 -1.18
N LEU A 19 11.79 0.54 -2.42
CA LEU A 19 12.43 -0.12 -3.56
C LEU A 19 13.86 0.40 -3.79
N ALA A 20 14.10 1.70 -3.57
CA ALA A 20 15.42 2.29 -3.64
C ALA A 20 16.35 1.74 -2.54
N PHE A 21 15.86 1.61 -1.30
CA PHE A 21 16.63 1.02 -0.20
C PHE A 21 16.96 -0.45 -0.45
N ILE A 22 15.99 -1.24 -0.94
CA ILE A 22 16.20 -2.64 -1.33
C ILE A 22 17.24 -2.71 -2.46
N SER A 23 17.11 -1.87 -3.49
CA SER A 23 18.08 -1.82 -4.59
C SER A 23 19.47 -1.36 -4.14
N GLY A 24 19.57 -0.58 -3.07
CA GLY A 24 20.82 -0.15 -2.45
C GLY A 24 21.39 -1.17 -1.45
N SER A 25 20.75 -2.33 -1.27
CA SER A 25 21.10 -3.33 -0.25
C SER A 25 21.22 -2.73 1.16
N ILE A 26 20.42 -1.70 1.45
CA ILE A 26 20.38 -1.09 2.78
C ILE A 26 19.61 -2.05 3.71
N PRO A 27 20.20 -2.47 4.84
CA PRO A 27 19.52 -3.37 5.77
C PRO A 27 18.34 -2.64 6.42
N LEU A 28 17.13 -3.18 6.23
CA LEU A 28 15.88 -2.67 6.80
C LEU A 28 15.36 -3.64 7.86
N ALA A 29 14.77 -3.11 8.93
CA ALA A 29 14.11 -3.94 9.95
C ALA A 29 12.77 -4.54 9.48
N THR A 30 12.09 -3.86 8.55
CA THR A 30 10.85 -4.31 7.92
C THR A 30 10.72 -3.68 6.53
N THR A 31 9.94 -4.31 5.65
CA THR A 31 9.41 -3.65 4.46
C THR A 31 8.07 -3.00 4.78
N LEU A 32 7.62 -2.12 3.89
CA LEU A 32 6.32 -1.44 4.00
C LEU A 32 5.62 -1.38 2.65
N THR A 33 4.31 -1.32 2.68
CA THR A 33 3.49 -1.02 1.51
C THR A 33 2.46 0.00 1.91
N SER A 34 2.25 0.98 1.03
CA SER A 34 1.33 2.08 1.30
C SER A 34 0.35 2.29 0.16
N THR A 35 -0.82 2.81 0.50
CA THR A 35 -1.93 3.06 -0.43
C THR A 35 -2.71 4.31 -0.01
N LEU A 36 -3.40 4.93 -0.98
CA LEU A 36 -4.29 6.07 -0.77
C LEU A 36 -5.74 5.62 -0.99
N LEU A 37 -6.62 5.99 -0.08
CA LEU A 37 -8.06 5.86 -0.23
C LEU A 37 -8.72 7.23 -0.23
N ALA A 38 -9.73 7.38 -1.08
CA ALA A 38 -10.69 8.47 -1.00
C ALA A 38 -12.05 7.91 -0.56
N VAL A 39 -12.72 8.66 0.32
CA VAL A 39 -14.10 8.41 0.72
C VAL A 39 -14.98 9.44 0.04
N SER A 40 -16.02 9.00 -0.67
CA SER A 40 -17.01 9.92 -1.23
C SER A 40 -17.97 10.42 -0.13
N PRO A 41 -18.72 11.52 -0.37
CA PRO A 41 -19.80 11.93 0.53
C PRO A 41 -20.92 10.88 0.70
N SER A 42 -21.02 9.90 -0.20
CA SER A 42 -21.93 8.75 -0.08
C SER A 42 -21.37 7.62 0.79
N GLY A 43 -20.11 7.71 1.21
CA GLY A 43 -19.41 6.67 1.98
C GLY A 43 -18.73 5.60 1.11
N ASP A 44 -18.65 5.80 -0.20
CA ASP A 44 -18.00 4.86 -1.11
C ASP A 44 -16.47 5.01 -1.05
N LEU A 45 -15.76 3.89 -0.95
CA LEU A 45 -14.30 3.83 -0.87
C LEU A 45 -13.68 3.61 -2.25
N SER A 46 -12.72 4.46 -2.62
CA SER A 46 -11.94 4.33 -3.84
C SER A 46 -10.45 4.18 -3.53
N ILE A 47 -9.85 3.07 -3.96
CA ILE A 47 -8.41 2.78 -3.80
C ILE A 47 -7.64 3.42 -4.94
N ASN A 48 -6.48 4.03 -4.64
CA ASN A 48 -5.63 4.74 -5.59
C ASN A 48 -6.45 5.66 -6.51
N PRO A 49 -7.25 6.59 -5.93
CA PRO A 49 -8.21 7.39 -6.66
C PRO A 49 -7.51 8.31 -7.66
N THR A 50 -8.20 8.58 -8.78
CA THR A 50 -7.75 9.63 -9.70
C THR A 50 -7.87 11.00 -9.04
N PRO A 51 -7.09 12.02 -9.46
CA PRO A 51 -7.18 13.37 -8.90
C PRO A 51 -8.58 13.97 -8.94
N LYS A 52 -9.40 13.60 -9.94
CA LYS A 52 -10.80 14.04 -10.04
C LYS A 52 -11.68 13.48 -8.91
N ILE A 53 -11.48 12.21 -8.56
CA ILE A 53 -12.20 11.55 -7.45
C ILE A 53 -11.75 12.14 -6.12
N LEU A 54 -10.45 12.38 -5.95
CA LEU A 54 -9.89 12.96 -4.73
C LEU A 54 -10.44 14.37 -4.45
N LEU A 55 -10.65 15.19 -5.49
CA LEU A 55 -11.25 16.53 -5.36
C LEU A 55 -12.72 16.51 -4.93
N GLN A 56 -13.42 15.40 -5.19
CA GLN A 56 -14.84 15.22 -4.84
C GLN A 56 -15.02 14.42 -3.54
N ALA A 57 -13.92 13.94 -2.96
CA ALA A 57 -13.93 13.15 -1.74
C ALA A 57 -14.27 14.01 -0.52
N SER A 58 -15.00 13.43 0.43
CA SER A 58 -15.22 14.01 1.76
C SER A 58 -13.96 13.90 2.63
N SER A 59 -13.25 12.78 2.50
CA SER A 59 -12.00 12.52 3.18
C SER A 59 -11.04 11.68 2.33
N ALA A 60 -9.76 11.79 2.64
CA ALA A 60 -8.69 11.02 2.03
C ALA A 60 -7.77 10.47 3.12
N HIS A 61 -7.34 9.23 2.95
CA HIS A 61 -6.56 8.48 3.94
C HIS A 61 -5.39 7.79 3.27
N VAL A 62 -4.18 8.03 3.77
CA VAL A 62 -2.98 7.30 3.39
C VAL A 62 -2.60 6.36 4.51
N PHE A 63 -2.52 5.08 4.20
CA PHE A 63 -2.07 4.07 5.14
C PHE A 63 -0.78 3.43 4.64
N ALA A 64 0.13 3.13 5.56
CA ALA A 64 1.27 2.27 5.30
C ALA A 64 1.30 1.13 6.32
N PHE A 65 1.50 -0.08 5.82
CA PHE A 65 1.57 -1.30 6.62
C PHE A 65 2.93 -1.96 6.46
N SER A 66 3.43 -2.53 7.55
CA SER A 66 4.59 -3.43 7.53
C SER A 66 4.26 -4.74 6.83
N SER A 67 5.28 -5.52 6.47
CA SER A 67 5.11 -6.90 5.95
C SER A 67 4.38 -7.85 6.90
N THR A 68 4.29 -7.52 8.18
CA THR A 68 3.54 -8.31 9.17
C THR A 68 2.11 -7.81 9.37
N GLY A 69 1.66 -6.88 8.54
CA GLY A 69 0.30 -6.32 8.60
C GLY A 69 0.08 -5.29 9.70
N ASN A 70 1.13 -4.91 10.45
CA ASN A 70 1.05 -3.82 11.43
C ASN A 70 0.97 -2.46 10.73
N LEU A 71 0.06 -1.59 11.18
CA LEU A 71 -0.07 -0.22 10.72
C LEU A 71 1.16 0.60 11.17
N LEU A 72 1.90 1.16 10.22
CA LEU A 72 3.10 1.97 10.45
C LEU A 72 2.84 3.47 10.32
N LEU A 73 1.91 3.85 9.45
CA LEU A 73 1.58 5.25 9.19
C LEU A 73 0.12 5.37 8.79
N ASP A 74 -0.54 6.39 9.34
CA ASP A 74 -1.85 6.89 8.94
C ASP A 74 -1.75 8.42 8.82
N LEU A 75 -2.08 8.92 7.62
CA LEU A 75 -2.29 10.33 7.38
C LEU A 75 -3.65 10.53 6.73
N SER A 76 -4.54 11.19 7.46
CA SER A 76 -5.93 11.39 7.07
C SER A 76 -6.25 12.87 6.97
N GLU A 77 -7.05 13.26 5.99
CA GLU A 77 -7.50 14.64 5.77
C GLU A 77 -8.98 14.66 5.35
N GLY A 78 -9.72 15.69 5.78
CA GLY A 78 -11.12 15.89 5.45
C GLY A 78 -12.05 15.62 6.62
N GLU A 79 -13.34 15.48 6.33
CA GLU A 79 -14.38 15.21 7.32
C GLU A 79 -14.78 13.74 7.26
N PHE A 80 -14.62 13.04 8.38
CA PHE A 80 -14.95 11.62 8.53
C PHE A 80 -15.20 11.28 10.00
N ASP A 81 -15.89 10.17 10.24
CA ASP A 81 -16.07 9.58 11.57
C ASP A 81 -15.19 8.33 11.76
N LEU A 82 -15.20 7.78 12.98
CA LEU A 82 -14.40 6.61 13.32
C LEU A 82 -14.78 5.38 12.48
N ASP A 83 -16.08 5.18 12.20
CA ASP A 83 -16.58 4.05 11.43
C ASP A 83 -16.09 4.10 9.96
N THR A 84 -16.09 5.29 9.37
CA THR A 84 -15.51 5.54 8.03
C THR A 84 -14.02 5.26 8.02
N TRP A 85 -13.31 5.69 9.05
CA TRP A 85 -11.88 5.44 9.18
C TRP A 85 -11.56 3.95 9.32
N GLU A 86 -12.31 3.21 10.14
CA GLU A 86 -12.14 1.76 10.31
C GLU A 86 -12.38 1.02 8.99
N LYS A 87 -13.43 1.37 8.24
CA LYS A 87 -13.69 0.80 6.91
C LYS A 87 -12.57 1.11 5.92
N ALA A 88 -12.06 2.35 5.92
CA ALA A 88 -10.95 2.74 5.05
C ALA A 88 -9.66 1.99 5.43
N HIS A 89 -9.37 1.86 6.73
CA HIS A 89 -8.25 1.09 7.26
C HIS A 89 -8.32 -0.37 6.83
N ASP A 90 -9.46 -1.03 7.02
CA ASP A 90 -9.62 -2.45 6.70
C ASP A 90 -9.48 -2.70 5.19
N LYS A 91 -10.02 -1.78 4.37
CA LYS A 91 -9.85 -1.85 2.91
C LYS A 91 -8.40 -1.60 2.49
N ALA A 92 -7.70 -0.68 3.15
CA ALA A 92 -6.28 -0.44 2.91
C ALA A 92 -5.43 -1.65 3.30
N LYS A 93 -5.74 -2.26 4.44
CA LYS A 93 -5.06 -3.46 4.93
C LYS A 93 -5.28 -4.64 3.98
N GLU A 94 -6.49 -4.81 3.45
CA GLU A 94 -6.76 -5.82 2.42
C GLU A 94 -5.89 -5.61 1.17
N GLU A 95 -5.79 -4.37 0.67
CA GLU A 95 -5.00 -4.06 -0.53
C GLU A 95 -3.49 -4.24 -0.30
N CYS A 96 -3.00 -3.77 0.84
CA CYS A 96 -1.57 -3.81 1.15
C CYS A 96 -1.11 -5.21 1.59
N CYS A 97 -1.91 -5.88 2.42
CA CYS A 97 -1.47 -7.04 3.20
C CYS A 97 -2.22 -8.33 2.86
N LYS A 98 -3.04 -8.38 1.79
CA LYS A 98 -3.86 -9.56 1.44
C LYS A 98 -3.06 -10.85 1.66
N GLU A 99 -3.42 -11.58 2.73
CA GLU A 99 -2.79 -12.82 3.14
C GLU A 99 -3.10 -13.89 2.08
N GLN A 100 -2.07 -14.67 1.71
CA GLN A 100 -2.26 -15.94 1.03
C GLN A 100 -3.05 -16.86 1.99
N VAL A 101 -4.37 -16.92 1.82
CA VAL A 101 -5.15 -18.03 2.39
C VAL A 101 -4.68 -19.28 1.66
N SER A 102 -3.77 -20.02 2.31
CA SER A 102 -3.40 -21.45 2.13
C SER A 102 -3.23 -21.99 0.71
N GLU A 103 -2.13 -22.72 0.51
CA GLU A 103 -1.90 -23.70 -0.56
C GLU A 103 -3.22 -24.38 -1.00
N ASP A 104 -3.70 -24.05 -2.21
CA ASP A 104 -4.78 -24.70 -3.01
C ASP A 104 -5.83 -23.75 -3.62
N ALA A 105 -5.78 -22.44 -3.37
CA ALA A 105 -6.66 -21.49 -4.07
C ALA A 105 -5.94 -20.82 -5.27
N MET A 106 -6.04 -21.42 -6.46
CA MET A 106 -5.92 -20.70 -7.72
C MET A 106 -7.11 -19.74 -7.88
N GLU A 107 -7.16 -18.68 -7.07
CA GLU A 107 -8.00 -17.53 -7.38
C GLU A 107 -7.17 -16.54 -8.21
N GLU A 108 -7.69 -16.18 -9.38
CA GLU A 108 -7.20 -15.07 -10.23
C GLU A 108 -7.43 -13.69 -9.57
N GLY A 109 -7.06 -13.56 -8.29
CA GLY A 109 -7.04 -12.29 -7.57
C GLY A 109 -5.76 -11.51 -7.90
N LYS A 110 -5.88 -10.18 -8.01
CA LYS A 110 -4.69 -9.31 -8.08
C LYS A 110 -3.83 -9.56 -6.82
N PRO A 111 -2.53 -9.86 -6.96
CA PRO A 111 -1.66 -10.09 -5.81
C PRO A 111 -1.57 -8.82 -4.95
N SER A 112 -1.43 -8.98 -3.64
CA SER A 112 -1.23 -7.85 -2.72
C SER A 112 0.05 -7.08 -3.05
N LEU A 113 0.10 -5.81 -2.64
CA LEU A 113 1.31 -4.99 -2.80
C LEU A 113 2.53 -5.66 -2.14
N GLN A 114 2.34 -6.35 -1.01
CA GLN A 114 3.42 -7.09 -0.35
C GLN A 114 3.94 -8.25 -1.20
N THR A 115 3.05 -9.08 -1.74
CA THR A 115 3.43 -10.19 -2.64
C THR A 115 4.20 -9.68 -3.86
N PHE A 116 3.80 -8.52 -4.38
CA PHE A 116 4.52 -7.89 -5.49
C PHE A 116 5.94 -7.47 -5.08
N VAL A 117 6.11 -6.83 -3.91
CA VAL A 117 7.42 -6.44 -3.39
C VAL A 117 8.31 -7.66 -3.17
N GLU A 118 7.80 -8.72 -2.55
CA GLU A 118 8.52 -9.98 -2.31
C GLU A 118 9.03 -10.59 -3.61
N ARG A 119 8.15 -10.75 -4.61
CA ARG A 119 8.52 -11.28 -5.94
C ARG A 119 9.63 -10.47 -6.61
N VAL A 120 9.57 -9.14 -6.53
CA VAL A 120 10.59 -8.27 -7.11
C VAL A 120 11.92 -8.45 -6.39
N VAL A 121 11.92 -8.56 -5.06
CA VAL A 121 13.14 -8.81 -4.28
C VAL A 121 13.74 -10.17 -4.65
N GLU A 122 12.94 -11.23 -4.69
CA GLU A 122 13.39 -12.59 -5.03
C GLU A 122 14.06 -12.64 -6.41
N GLY A 123 13.43 -12.05 -7.43
CA GLY A 123 14.00 -12.00 -8.78
C GLY A 123 15.32 -11.21 -8.85
N ARG A 124 15.51 -10.20 -7.99
CA ARG A 124 16.78 -9.46 -7.89
C ARG A 124 17.85 -10.30 -7.19
N VAL A 125 17.50 -10.96 -6.09
CA VAL A 125 18.41 -11.82 -5.33
C VAL A 125 18.90 -12.98 -6.21
N GLU A 126 18.04 -13.59 -7.01
CA GLU A 126 18.42 -14.70 -7.89
C GLU A 126 19.42 -14.24 -8.97
N LYS A 127 19.16 -13.09 -9.60
CA LYS A 127 20.09 -12.49 -10.57
C LYS A 127 21.45 -12.17 -9.94
N GLU A 128 21.48 -11.69 -8.70
CA GLU A 128 22.71 -11.44 -7.95
C GLU A 128 23.36 -12.71 -7.40
N ARG A 129 22.71 -13.87 -7.41
CA ARG A 129 23.31 -15.16 -7.02
C ARG A 129 23.77 -15.99 -8.21
N ALA A 130 23.27 -15.70 -9.42
CA ALA A 130 23.58 -16.46 -10.63
C ALA A 130 25.09 -16.60 -10.91
N TRP A 131 25.89 -15.57 -10.65
CA TRP A 131 27.35 -15.59 -10.85
C TRP A 131 28.13 -16.45 -9.83
N LYS A 132 27.49 -16.91 -8.75
CA LYS A 132 28.13 -17.75 -7.72
C LYS A 132 27.94 -19.25 -7.99
N ASN A 133 27.02 -19.60 -8.89
CA ASN A 133 26.71 -20.98 -9.26
C ASN A 133 27.37 -21.41 -10.60
N ASP A 134 28.12 -20.51 -11.25
CA ASP A 134 29.08 -20.80 -12.32
C ASP A 134 30.51 -20.92 -11.73
#